data_AF-A0A4Q3WBK1-F1
#
_entry.id   AF-A0A4Q3WBK1-F1
#
_cell.length_a   1.000
_cell.length_b   1.000
_cell.length_c   1.000
_cell.angle_alpha   90.00
_cell.angle_beta   90.00
_cell.angle_gamma   90.00
#
_symmetry.space_group_name_H-M   'P 1'
#
loop_
_entity.id
_entity.type
_entity.pdbx_description
1 polymer ?
#
loop_
_entity_poly.entity_id
_entity_poly.type
_entity_poly.pdbx_seq_one_letter_code
_entity_poly.pdbx_strand_id
1 'polypeptide(L)'
;MSVETKVTPNDEDAPELSPAQAKRLVAYLGERSKDVMRQIVSYPVEGFVLSDLEAKMQTHPGGLRGCCTGITKVTRRVLENEHALLIWWSENDVGVVEGRLSSTAYRSLRKALGYSEA
;
A
#
# COMPACT_ATOMS: atom_id res chain seq x y z
N MET A 1 2.12 -20.92 32.04
CA MET A 1 1.44 -19.76 31.43
C MET A 1 2.01 -19.60 30.04
N SER A 2 1.32 -20.13 29.04
CA SER A 2 1.71 -20.00 27.64
C SER A 2 0.49 -19.52 26.89
N VAL A 3 0.56 -18.30 26.37
CA VAL A 3 -0.26 -17.87 25.24
C VAL A 3 0.71 -17.22 24.25
N GLU A 4 1.43 -18.10 23.55
CA GLU A 4 1.57 -18.09 22.09
C GLU A 4 0.35 -17.38 21.43
N THR A 5 0.45 -16.50 20.43
CA THR A 5 1.44 -16.35 19.37
C THR A 5 1.35 -14.91 18.84
N LYS A 6 2.50 -14.34 18.51
CA LYS A 6 2.66 -13.13 17.71
C LYS A 6 1.84 -13.29 16.41
N VAL A 7 0.73 -12.55 16.26
CA VAL A 7 0.01 -12.49 14.99
C VAL A 7 0.86 -11.69 14.02
N THR A 8 1.73 -12.37 13.28
CA THR A 8 2.22 -11.85 12.00
C THR A 8 1.01 -11.80 11.06
N PRO A 9 0.67 -10.64 10.46
CA PRO A 9 -0.43 -10.59 9.53
C PRO A 9 -0.07 -11.51 8.36
N ASN A 10 -0.84 -12.59 8.20
CA ASN A 10 -0.76 -13.46 7.03
C ASN A 10 -0.94 -12.57 5.79
N ASP A 11 -0.14 -12.82 4.75
CA ASP A 11 -0.26 -12.20 3.42
C ASP A 11 -1.64 -12.44 2.73
N GLU A 12 -2.62 -13.02 3.43
CA GLU A 12 -3.87 -13.54 2.86
C GLU A 12 -4.93 -12.47 2.52
N ASP A 13 -4.81 -11.23 3.03
CA ASP A 13 -5.85 -10.20 2.83
C ASP A 13 -5.49 -9.11 1.80
N ALA A 14 -4.21 -8.89 1.49
CA ALA A 14 -3.79 -7.91 0.49
C ALA A 14 -3.53 -8.60 -0.86
N PRO A 15 -4.16 -8.16 -1.95
CA PRO A 15 -4.03 -8.83 -3.24
C PRO A 15 -2.59 -8.79 -3.71
N GLU A 16 -2.12 -9.92 -4.24
CA GLU A 16 -0.83 -9.96 -4.90
C GLU A 16 -0.86 -9.20 -6.23
N LEU A 17 0.25 -8.54 -6.55
CA LEU A 17 0.46 -7.96 -7.87
C LEU A 17 1.64 -8.66 -8.55
N SER A 18 1.38 -9.28 -9.70
CA SER A 18 2.45 -9.65 -10.62
C SER A 18 3.19 -8.39 -11.10
N PRO A 19 4.45 -8.50 -11.55
CA PRO A 19 5.20 -7.36 -12.10
C PRO A 19 4.47 -6.65 -13.25
N ALA A 20 3.76 -7.39 -14.11
CA ALA A 20 2.98 -6.82 -15.21
C ALA A 20 1.75 -6.05 -14.71
N GLN A 21 1.06 -6.55 -13.68
CA GLN A 21 -0.04 -5.82 -13.04
C GLN A 21 0.46 -4.57 -12.31
N ALA A 22 1.57 -4.65 -11.59
CA ALA A 22 2.16 -3.48 -10.93
C ALA A 22 2.54 -2.38 -11.93
N LYS A 23 3.18 -2.72 -13.06
CA LYS A 23 3.46 -1.75 -14.14
C LYS A 23 2.20 -1.10 -14.70
N ARG A 24 1.15 -1.90 -14.97
CA ARG A 24 -0.14 -1.38 -15.44
C ARG A 24 -0.81 -0.47 -14.41
N LEU A 25 -0.79 -0.86 -13.14
CA LEU A 25 -1.30 -0.05 -12.04
C LEU A 25 -0.60 1.31 -11.99
N VAL A 26 0.73 1.31 -11.93
CA VAL A 26 1.52 2.56 -11.91
C VAL A 26 1.20 3.42 -13.13
N ALA A 27 1.09 2.84 -14.33
CA ALA A 27 0.78 3.59 -15.55
C ALA A 27 -0.59 4.28 -15.51
N TYR A 28 -1.59 3.69 -14.84
CA TYR A 28 -2.94 4.23 -14.74
C TYR A 28 -3.19 5.15 -13.54
N LEU A 29 -2.29 5.18 -12.55
CA LEU A 29 -2.39 6.13 -11.45
C LEU A 29 -2.21 7.57 -11.95
N GLY A 30 -2.99 8.49 -11.40
CA GLY A 30 -2.69 9.93 -11.53
C GLY A 30 -1.40 10.28 -10.76
N GLU A 31 -0.73 11.37 -11.15
CA GLU A 31 0.59 11.72 -10.60
C GLU A 31 0.61 11.77 -9.06
N ARG A 32 -0.38 12.41 -8.43
CA ARG A 32 -0.44 12.48 -6.96
C ARG A 32 -0.58 11.10 -6.30
N SER A 33 -1.35 10.18 -6.90
CA SER A 33 -1.46 8.80 -6.43
C SER A 33 -0.18 8.00 -6.68
N LYS A 34 0.55 8.28 -7.77
CA LYS A 34 1.88 7.71 -7.99
C LYS A 34 2.86 8.19 -6.92
N ASP A 35 2.83 9.47 -6.55
CA ASP A 35 3.71 10.02 -5.51
C ASP A 35 3.43 9.39 -4.14
N VAL A 36 2.15 9.22 -3.79
CA VAL A 36 1.76 8.45 -2.60
C VAL A 36 2.32 7.02 -2.66
N MET A 37 2.17 6.34 -3.81
CA MET A 37 2.70 4.99 -3.96
C MET A 37 4.22 4.93 -3.86
N ARG A 38 4.94 5.90 -4.44
CA ARG A 38 6.40 6.06 -4.30
C ARG A 38 6.80 6.21 -2.84
N GLN A 39 6.09 7.03 -2.08
CA GLN A 39 6.37 7.18 -0.66
C GLN A 39 6.09 5.90 0.12
N ILE A 40 4.97 5.22 -0.13
CA ILE A 40 4.65 3.93 0.51
C ILE A 40 5.76 2.92 0.26
N VAL A 41 6.18 2.74 -1.00
CA VAL A 41 7.21 1.74 -1.32
C VAL A 41 8.64 2.18 -0.95
N SER A 42 8.83 3.42 -0.51
CA SER A 42 10.11 3.92 0.01
C SER A 42 10.40 3.51 1.44
N TYR A 43 9.38 3.08 2.20
CA TYR A 43 9.59 2.51 3.53
C TYR A 43 10.48 1.27 3.42
N PRO A 44 11.25 0.91 4.47
CA PRO A 44 12.14 -0.24 4.42
C PRO A 44 11.39 -1.58 4.44
N VAL A 45 10.11 -1.57 4.83
CA VAL A 45 9.23 -2.74 4.97
C VAL A 45 7.92 -2.48 4.23
N GLU A 46 7.09 -3.52 4.07
CA GLU A 46 5.82 -3.47 3.31
C GLU A 46 4.72 -2.65 4.00
N GLY A 47 4.97 -2.13 5.20
CA GLY A 47 4.02 -1.40 6.03
C GLY A 47 4.43 0.05 6.29
N PHE A 48 3.44 0.88 6.60
CA PHE A 48 3.62 2.28 6.95
C PHE A 48 2.52 2.76 7.91
N VAL A 49 2.84 3.81 8.67
CA VAL A 49 1.86 4.54 9.49
C VAL A 49 1.28 5.69 8.65
N LEU A 50 -0.04 5.86 8.64
CA LEU A 50 -0.71 6.86 7.81
C LEU A 50 -0.30 8.29 8.19
N SER A 51 -0.22 8.61 9.48
CA SER A 51 0.20 9.94 9.94
C SER A 51 1.63 10.29 9.51
N ASP A 52 2.54 9.31 9.52
CA ASP A 52 3.91 9.51 9.04
C ASP A 52 3.95 9.76 7.52
N LEU A 53 3.13 9.02 6.76
CA LEU A 53 3.00 9.21 5.33
C LEU A 53 2.43 10.60 4.99
N GLU A 54 1.40 11.02 5.72
CA GLU A 54 0.81 12.36 5.58
C GLU A 54 1.81 13.47 5.91
N ALA A 55 2.60 13.29 6.98
CA ALA A 55 3.68 14.21 7.33
C ALA A 55 4.76 14.29 6.23
N LYS A 56 5.22 13.15 5.70
CA LYS A 56 6.19 13.11 4.57
C LYS A 56 5.65 13.78 3.32
N MET A 57 4.36 13.63 3.06
CA MET A 57 3.66 14.24 1.91
C MET A 57 3.25 15.69 2.17
N GLN A 58 3.53 16.24 3.35
CA GLN A 58 3.14 17.59 3.78
C GLN A 58 1.63 17.83 3.63
N THR A 59 0.82 16.84 3.98
CA THR A 59 -0.65 16.91 3.95
C THR A 59 -1.24 16.96 5.35
N HIS A 60 -2.44 17.55 5.45
CA HIS A 60 -3.24 17.50 6.68
C HIS A 60 -3.88 16.10 6.87
N PRO A 61 -4.36 15.77 8.09
CA PRO A 61 -5.08 14.53 8.35
C PRO A 61 -6.25 14.32 7.39
N GLY A 62 -6.26 13.18 6.69
CA GLY A 62 -7.27 12.84 5.68
C GLY A 62 -6.98 13.43 4.28
N GLY A 63 -5.90 14.20 4.13
CA GLY A 63 -5.50 14.83 2.86
C GLY A 63 -5.12 13.83 1.76
N LEU A 64 -4.86 12.57 2.12
CA LEU A 64 -4.55 11.48 1.19
C LEU A 64 -5.78 10.66 0.77
N ARG A 65 -6.96 10.88 1.34
CA ARG A 65 -8.18 10.08 1.08
C ARG A 65 -8.53 9.98 -0.40
N GLY A 66 -8.42 11.09 -1.14
CA GLY A 66 -8.64 11.11 -2.58
C GLY A 66 -7.63 10.25 -3.35
N CYS A 67 -6.36 10.28 -2.94
CA CYS A 67 -5.29 9.49 -3.56
C CYS A 67 -5.48 7.99 -3.30
N CYS A 68 -5.81 7.61 -2.06
CA CYS A 68 -6.12 6.23 -1.69
C CYS A 68 -7.34 5.70 -2.45
N THR A 69 -8.39 6.53 -2.60
CA THR A 69 -9.56 6.19 -3.42
C THR A 69 -9.19 5.94 -4.89
N GLY A 70 -8.32 6.78 -5.45
CA GLY A 70 -7.78 6.62 -6.80
C GLY A 70 -7.01 5.31 -6.96
N ILE A 71 -6.13 5.00 -6.01
CA ILE A 71 -5.36 3.75 -5.97
C ILE A 71 -6.31 2.54 -5.93
N THR A 72 -7.32 2.55 -5.07
CA THR A 72 -8.31 1.46 -4.98
C THR A 72 -9.06 1.26 -6.29
N LYS A 73 -9.53 2.34 -6.93
CA LYS A 73 -10.24 2.24 -8.22
C LYS A 73 -9.37 1.62 -9.31
N VAL A 74 -8.11 2.06 -9.42
CA VAL A 74 -7.17 1.52 -10.41
C VAL A 74 -6.81 0.07 -10.10
N THR A 75 -6.63 -0.26 -8.82
CA THR A 75 -6.36 -1.64 -8.36
C THR A 75 -7.46 -2.58 -8.82
N ARG A 76 -8.72 -2.24 -8.51
CA ARG A 76 -9.89 -3.05 -8.90
C ARG A 76 -9.98 -3.26 -10.40
N ARG A 77 -9.65 -2.22 -11.18
CA ARG A 77 -9.60 -2.30 -12.64
C ARG A 77 -8.48 -3.22 -13.13
N VAL A 78 -7.28 -3.14 -12.56
CA VAL A 78 -6.11 -3.94 -13.00
C VAL A 78 -6.23 -5.40 -12.62
N LEU A 79 -6.86 -5.67 -11.47
CA LEU A 79 -7.10 -7.03 -10.96
C LEU A 79 -8.41 -7.62 -11.44
N GLU A 80 -9.25 -6.84 -12.13
CA GLU A 80 -10.59 -7.24 -12.56
C GLU A 80 -11.43 -7.78 -11.39
N ASN A 81 -11.24 -7.19 -10.20
CA ASN A 81 -11.88 -7.59 -8.96
C ASN A 81 -12.41 -6.34 -8.26
N GLU A 82 -13.73 -6.21 -8.16
CA GLU A 82 -14.41 -5.04 -7.60
C GLU A 82 -14.23 -4.88 -6.08
N HIS A 83 -13.83 -5.94 -5.39
CA HIS A 83 -13.58 -5.96 -3.96
C HIS A 83 -12.10 -5.79 -3.60
N ALA A 84 -11.20 -5.81 -4.59
CA ALA A 84 -9.77 -5.71 -4.34
C ALA A 84 -9.39 -4.39 -3.63
N LEU A 85 -8.58 -4.51 -2.58
CA LEU A 85 -7.97 -3.43 -1.83
C LEU A 85 -6.47 -3.66 -1.78
N LEU A 86 -5.69 -2.90 -2.55
CA LEU A 86 -4.24 -3.09 -2.62
C LEU A 86 -3.56 -2.93 -1.26
N ILE A 87 -4.02 -1.95 -0.48
CA ILE A 87 -3.49 -1.65 0.84
C ILE A 87 -4.47 -2.24 1.85
N TRP A 88 -3.97 -3.18 2.66
CA TRP A 88 -4.65 -3.62 3.87
C TRP A 88 -4.47 -2.55 4.94
N TRP A 89 -5.55 -2.23 5.65
CA TRP A 89 -5.57 -1.20 6.68
C TRP A 89 -5.92 -1.80 8.03
N SER A 90 -5.25 -1.32 9.07
CA SER A 90 -5.63 -1.61 10.45
C SER A 90 -5.50 -0.36 11.31
N GLU A 91 -6.25 -0.34 12.40
CA GLU A 91 -6.17 0.68 13.43
C GLU A 91 -5.92 -0.04 14.75
N ASN A 92 -4.91 0.41 15.50
CA ASN A 92 -4.60 -0.17 16.80
C ASN A 92 -5.42 0.50 17.93
N ASP A 93 -5.31 -0.02 19.15
CA ASP A 93 -6.10 0.43 20.31
C ASP A 93 -5.89 1.90 20.70
N VAL A 94 -4.82 2.54 20.21
CA VAL A 94 -4.51 3.96 20.46
C VAL A 94 -4.86 4.87 19.27
N GLY A 95 -5.58 4.34 18.27
CA GLY A 95 -6.07 5.10 17.11
C GLY A 95 -5.03 5.36 16.03
N VAL A 96 -3.90 4.64 16.03
CA VAL A 96 -2.89 4.75 14.97
C VAL A 96 -3.31 3.86 13.81
N VAL A 97 -3.44 4.48 12.64
CA VAL A 97 -3.83 3.81 11.39
C VAL A 97 -2.58 3.37 10.63
N GLU A 98 -2.48 2.08 10.35
CA GLU A 98 -1.39 1.44 9.62
C GLU A 98 -1.89 0.86 8.30
N GLY A 99 -1.08 1.01 7.25
CA GLY A 99 -1.31 0.43 5.93
C GLY A 99 -0.22 -0.59 5.61
N ARG A 100 -0.59 -1.68 4.93
CA ARG A 100 0.36 -2.72 4.50
C ARG A 100 0.03 -3.24 3.09
N LEU A 101 1.09 -3.52 2.33
CA LEU A 101 1.02 -4.24 1.05
C LEU A 101 1.41 -5.71 1.27
N SER A 102 0.93 -6.62 0.41
CA SER A 102 1.50 -7.98 0.37
C SER A 102 2.97 -7.92 -0.06
N SER A 103 3.78 -8.85 0.43
CA SER A 103 5.21 -8.94 0.11
C SER A 103 5.47 -9.03 -1.40
N THR A 104 4.59 -9.72 -2.12
CA THR A 104 4.63 -9.81 -3.59
C THR A 104 4.29 -8.48 -4.25
N ALA A 105 3.22 -7.81 -3.83
CA ALA A 105 2.81 -6.52 -4.40
C ALA A 105 3.86 -5.43 -4.16
N TYR A 106 4.39 -5.34 -2.95
CA TYR A 106 5.43 -4.39 -2.57
C TYR A 106 6.66 -4.49 -3.47
N ARG A 107 7.23 -5.70 -3.63
CA ARG A 107 8.40 -5.93 -4.49
C ARG A 107 8.12 -5.60 -5.97
N SER A 108 6.95 -6.00 -6.47
CA SER A 108 6.54 -5.68 -7.84
C SER A 108 6.37 -4.18 -8.08
N LEU A 109 5.79 -3.45 -7.12
CA LEU A 109 5.60 -2.00 -7.19
C LEU A 109 6.92 -1.23 -7.09
N ARG A 110 7.84 -1.66 -6.21
CA ARG A 110 9.20 -1.10 -6.13
C ARG A 110 9.89 -1.17 -7.50
N LYS A 111 9.90 -2.34 -8.12
CA LYS A 111 10.45 -2.53 -9.47
C LYS A 111 9.75 -1.66 -10.51
N ALA A 112 8.42 -1.58 -10.49
CA ALA A 112 7.64 -0.77 -11.42
C ALA A 112 7.91 0.74 -11.27
N LEU A 113 8.27 1.19 -10.06
CA LEU A 113 8.55 2.60 -9.74
C LEU A 113 10.05 2.96 -9.79
N GLY A 114 10.92 2.02 -10.16
CA GLY A 114 12.37 2.26 -10.28
C GLY A 114 13.16 2.15 -8.98
N TYR A 115 12.56 1.60 -7.92
CA TYR A 115 13.25 1.23 -6.69
C TYR A 115 13.81 -0.19 -6.89
N SER A 116 15.01 -0.33 -7.45
CA SER A 116 15.71 -1.61 -7.43
C SER A 116 16.23 -1.88 -6.02
N GLU A 117 16.15 -3.14 -5.58
CA GLU A 117 17.07 -3.62 -4.54
C GLU A 117 18.49 -3.47 -5.10
N ALA A 118 19.39 -2.86 -4.33
CA ALA A 118 20.80 -2.84 -4.64
C ALA A 118 21.37 -4.27 -4.56
#